data_AF-A0A1S3WWN9-F1
#
_entry.id   AF-A0A1S3WWN9-F1
#
_cell.length_a   1.000
_cell.length_b   1.000
_cell.length_c   1.000
_cell.angle_alpha   90.00
_cell.angle_beta   90.00
_cell.angle_gamma   90.00
#
_symmetry.space_group_name_H-M   'P 1'
#
loop_
_entity.id
_entity.type
_entity.pdbx_description
1 polymer ?
#
loop_
_entity_poly.entity_id
_entity_poly.type
_entity_poly.pdbx_seq_one_letter_code
_entity_poly.pdbx_strand_id
1 'polypeptide(L)'
;MGSVVEGEESTKMEENLRAGSSEGDCYGLVTICCQIKRNVDEKRARLYQTLNEGKQLVISVSCPELEGQIAKLEEQWLSLNKRIDHELHRLQTLLKYLLSYNRDSDQLTKWLESSQQTLNYWKEQSLNVSQDLETIRSNINKFFEFTKELDDKSSLKTAVISTGNQLLHLKEADTATLRASLAQFEQKWAMFITQLPDIQEKLHQLQMEKLPSRKAITEMISWMNNVEHQTVHEDSEHSLSSASQVKNLLQKYKEFRMEMDYKQWIVDFVNQSLLQLSTCDVESKRYERTEFAEHLGEMNRQWQRIHGSLNTKIQHLEQLLESITENENKIQILNNWMEAQEERLKTMQKPESVISVQKMLLDCQVRKHLPLPNVSWCGWSAPTHAPR
;
A
#
# COMPACT_ATOMS: atom_id res chain seq x y z
N MET A 1 26.34 11.10 -46.61
CA MET A 1 26.55 11.84 -45.33
C MET A 1 25.36 11.76 -44.37
N GLY A 2 24.11 11.51 -44.81
CA GLY A 2 22.95 11.37 -43.91
C GLY A 2 22.87 10.08 -43.07
N SER A 3 23.26 8.91 -43.62
CA SER A 3 23.13 7.61 -42.90
C SER A 3 24.16 7.35 -41.80
N VAL A 4 25.25 8.13 -41.73
CA VAL A 4 26.25 8.01 -40.66
C VAL A 4 25.79 8.76 -39.40
N VAL A 5 25.05 9.86 -39.57
CA VAL A 5 24.53 10.70 -38.49
C VAL A 5 23.36 10.01 -37.75
N GLU A 6 22.45 9.32 -38.46
CA GLU A 6 21.35 8.57 -37.82
C GLU A 6 21.83 7.34 -37.03
N GLY A 7 22.96 6.73 -37.45
CA GLY A 7 23.59 5.61 -36.75
C GLY A 7 24.30 6.03 -35.46
N GLU A 8 25.02 7.15 -35.49
CA GLU A 8 25.70 7.75 -34.32
C GLU A 8 24.70 8.32 -33.30
N GLU A 9 23.58 8.93 -33.74
CA GLU A 9 22.54 9.39 -32.82
C GLU A 9 21.83 8.23 -32.10
N SER A 10 21.61 7.08 -32.77
CA SER A 10 21.02 5.90 -32.15
C SER A 10 21.94 5.22 -31.13
N THR A 11 23.27 5.26 -31.29
CA THR A 11 24.23 4.68 -30.33
C THR A 11 24.45 5.59 -29.12
N LYS A 12 24.50 6.91 -29.35
CA LYS A 12 24.58 7.92 -28.29
C LYS A 12 23.30 7.97 -27.44
N MET A 13 22.18 7.57 -28.01
CA MET A 13 20.90 7.38 -27.32
C MET A 13 20.95 6.15 -26.39
N GLU A 14 21.54 5.03 -26.81
CA GLU A 14 21.71 3.82 -25.98
C GLU A 14 22.70 4.02 -24.81
N GLU A 15 23.74 4.83 -25.00
CA GLU A 15 24.66 5.19 -23.90
C GLU A 15 24.02 6.17 -22.89
N ASN A 16 23.23 7.15 -23.34
CA ASN A 16 22.53 8.07 -22.45
C ASN A 16 21.34 7.42 -21.73
N LEU A 17 20.66 6.46 -22.34
CA LEU A 17 19.56 5.69 -21.72
C LEU A 17 20.03 4.82 -20.54
N ARG A 18 21.31 4.40 -20.54
CA ARG A 18 21.93 3.65 -19.44
C ARG A 18 22.30 4.52 -18.23
N ALA A 19 22.32 5.85 -18.36
CA ALA A 19 22.88 6.75 -17.35
C ALA A 19 21.86 7.39 -16.39
N GLY A 20 20.58 6.99 -16.42
CA GLY A 20 19.51 7.55 -15.58
C GLY A 20 19.66 7.28 -14.08
N SER A 21 20.59 7.97 -13.42
CA SER A 21 20.89 7.79 -12.01
C SER A 21 20.12 8.77 -11.11
N SER A 22 19.89 10.01 -11.55
CA SER A 22 19.18 11.05 -10.78
C SER A 22 17.81 11.44 -11.37
N GLU A 23 16.99 12.15 -10.57
CA GLU A 23 15.73 12.75 -11.04
C GLU A 23 15.95 13.69 -12.23
N GLY A 24 17.00 14.52 -12.16
CA GLY A 24 17.37 15.47 -13.22
C GLY A 24 17.72 14.77 -14.53
N ASP A 25 18.42 13.63 -14.47
CA ASP A 25 18.75 12.83 -15.66
C ASP A 25 17.48 12.26 -16.30
N CYS A 26 16.54 11.76 -15.48
CA CYS A 26 15.26 11.23 -15.97
C CYS A 26 14.41 12.32 -16.63
N TYR A 27 14.35 13.52 -16.06
CA TYR A 27 13.67 14.66 -16.69
C TYR A 27 14.29 15.05 -18.04
N GLY A 28 15.62 15.07 -18.12
CA GLY A 28 16.34 15.32 -19.37
C GLY A 28 16.01 14.28 -20.44
N LEU A 29 16.03 12.99 -20.08
CA LEU A 29 15.71 11.90 -20.99
C LEU A 29 14.25 11.92 -21.47
N VAL A 30 13.28 12.18 -20.57
CA VAL A 30 11.87 12.35 -20.97
C VAL A 30 11.71 13.48 -21.98
N THR A 31 12.42 14.59 -21.78
CA THR A 31 12.37 15.75 -22.68
C THR A 31 12.91 15.39 -24.07
N ILE A 32 14.05 14.68 -24.12
CA ILE A 32 14.64 14.20 -25.37
C ILE A 32 13.71 13.22 -26.09
N CYS A 33 13.16 12.22 -25.39
CA CYS A 33 12.21 11.28 -25.97
C CYS A 33 10.94 11.98 -26.50
N CYS A 34 10.41 12.98 -25.78
CA CYS A 34 9.30 13.80 -26.26
C CYS A 34 9.67 14.57 -27.54
N GLN A 35 10.88 15.13 -27.63
CA GLN A 35 11.33 15.84 -28.82
C GLN A 35 11.47 14.91 -30.02
N ILE A 36 12.04 13.72 -29.82
CA ILE A 36 12.15 12.71 -30.88
C ILE A 36 10.75 12.27 -31.34
N LYS A 37 9.81 12.06 -30.41
CA LYS A 37 8.42 11.72 -30.74
C LYS A 37 7.77 12.79 -31.62
N ARG A 38 7.95 14.08 -31.28
CA ARG A 38 7.45 15.20 -32.10
C ARG A 38 8.07 15.21 -33.50
N ASN A 39 9.39 15.08 -33.60
CA ASN A 39 10.10 15.06 -34.89
C ASN A 39 9.60 13.92 -35.77
N VAL A 40 9.38 12.74 -35.19
CA VAL A 40 8.77 11.59 -35.87
C VAL A 40 7.37 11.95 -36.32
N ASP A 41 6.50 12.42 -35.42
CA ASP A 41 5.11 12.77 -35.72
C ASP A 41 4.96 13.83 -36.82
N GLU A 42 5.88 14.80 -36.91
CA GLU A 42 5.93 15.79 -38.00
C GLU A 42 6.17 15.16 -39.39
N LYS A 43 6.96 14.08 -39.46
CA LYS A 43 7.23 13.37 -40.72
C LYS A 43 6.14 12.36 -41.09
N ARG A 44 5.22 12.08 -40.19
CA ARG A 44 4.15 11.07 -40.33
C ARG A 44 3.36 11.25 -41.63
N ALA A 45 2.89 12.46 -41.92
CA ALA A 45 2.05 12.73 -43.10
C ALA A 45 2.80 12.42 -44.42
N ARG A 46 4.06 12.86 -44.53
CA ARG A 46 4.89 12.62 -45.72
C ARG A 46 5.23 11.14 -45.90
N LEU A 47 5.45 10.42 -44.80
CA LEU A 47 5.71 8.99 -44.82
C LEU A 47 4.48 8.19 -45.29
N TYR A 48 3.29 8.50 -44.78
CA TYR A 48 2.05 7.88 -45.28
C TYR A 48 1.77 8.19 -46.75
N GLN A 49 2.05 9.43 -47.18
CA GLN A 49 1.94 9.79 -48.60
C GLN A 49 2.88 8.93 -49.47
N THR A 50 4.16 8.82 -49.08
CA THR A 50 5.16 8.05 -49.82
C THR A 50 4.81 6.55 -49.86
N LEU A 51 4.31 6.00 -48.75
CA LEU A 51 3.83 4.61 -48.69
C LEU A 51 2.62 4.41 -49.61
N ASN A 52 1.68 5.36 -49.66
CA ASN A 52 0.51 5.25 -50.52
C ASN A 52 0.89 5.32 -52.01
N GLU A 53 1.72 6.29 -52.40
CA GLU A 53 2.26 6.41 -53.77
C GLU A 53 3.03 5.15 -54.18
N GLY A 54 3.89 4.64 -53.29
CA GLY A 54 4.60 3.38 -53.51
C GLY A 54 3.67 2.18 -53.70
N LYS A 55 2.65 2.02 -52.84
CA LYS A 55 1.66 0.93 -52.95
C LYS A 55 0.90 0.98 -54.27
N GLN A 56 0.54 2.17 -54.76
CA GLN A 56 -0.10 2.34 -56.08
C GLN A 56 0.84 1.96 -57.24
N LEU A 57 2.13 2.29 -57.12
CA LEU A 57 3.15 1.92 -58.12
C LEU A 57 3.40 0.40 -58.15
N VAL A 58 3.42 -0.27 -57.00
CA VAL A 58 3.54 -1.74 -56.92
C VAL A 58 2.37 -2.42 -57.65
N ILE A 59 1.14 -1.92 -57.46
CA ILE A 59 -0.05 -2.43 -58.17
C ILE A 59 0.10 -2.26 -59.70
N SER A 60 0.73 -1.16 -60.13
CA SER A 60 0.84 -0.81 -61.56
C SER A 60 1.99 -1.52 -62.28
N VAL A 61 3.11 -1.76 -61.60
CA VAL A 61 4.37 -2.23 -62.22
C VAL A 61 4.72 -3.68 -61.83
N SER A 62 4.06 -4.25 -60.80
CA SER A 62 4.31 -5.61 -60.29
C SER A 62 5.81 -5.89 -60.02
N CYS A 63 6.50 -4.95 -59.38
CA CYS A 63 7.92 -5.03 -59.04
C CYS A 63 8.13 -5.51 -57.59
N PRO A 64 8.62 -6.75 -57.36
CA PRO A 64 8.80 -7.30 -56.01
C PRO A 64 9.81 -6.56 -55.15
N GLU A 65 10.81 -5.93 -55.78
CA GLU A 65 11.85 -5.18 -55.06
C GLU A 65 11.32 -3.88 -54.47
N LEU A 66 10.45 -3.17 -55.21
CA LEU A 66 9.75 -1.99 -54.71
C LEU A 66 8.78 -2.36 -53.57
N GLU A 67 8.07 -3.48 -53.71
CA GLU A 67 7.18 -4.01 -52.67
C GLU A 67 7.96 -4.30 -51.37
N GLY A 68 9.13 -4.94 -51.47
CA GLY A 68 10.01 -5.20 -50.34
C GLY A 68 10.53 -3.92 -49.67
N GLN A 69 10.88 -2.88 -50.45
CA GLN A 69 11.35 -1.60 -49.91
C GLN A 69 10.25 -0.84 -49.15
N ILE A 70 9.01 -0.84 -49.68
CA ILE A 70 7.85 -0.21 -49.04
C ILE A 70 7.48 -0.93 -47.74
N ALA A 71 7.45 -2.27 -47.76
CA ALA A 71 7.18 -3.08 -46.58
C ALA A 71 8.23 -2.84 -45.48
N LYS A 72 9.52 -2.79 -45.86
CA LYS A 72 10.61 -2.49 -44.93
C LYS A 72 10.49 -1.09 -44.32
N LEU A 73 10.15 -0.07 -45.11
CA LEU A 73 9.96 1.30 -44.61
C LEU A 73 8.79 1.39 -43.62
N GLU A 74 7.67 0.71 -43.93
CA GLU A 74 6.50 0.64 -43.05
C GLU A 74 6.85 -0.06 -41.73
N GLU A 75 7.57 -1.18 -41.78
CA GLU A 75 8.04 -1.92 -40.60
C GLU A 75 9.00 -1.08 -39.74
N GLN A 76 9.99 -0.42 -40.35
CA GLN A 76 10.95 0.43 -39.65
C GLN A 76 10.26 1.60 -38.94
N TRP A 77 9.29 2.23 -39.59
CA TRP A 77 8.49 3.31 -39.01
C TRP A 77 7.65 2.85 -37.81
N LEU A 78 6.98 1.70 -37.93
CA LEU A 78 6.19 1.12 -36.84
C LEU A 78 7.08 0.71 -35.66
N SER A 79 8.22 0.07 -35.94
CA SER A 79 9.20 -0.33 -34.94
C SER A 79 9.76 0.88 -34.18
N LEU A 80 10.15 1.94 -34.89
CA LEU A 80 10.65 3.18 -34.28
C LEU A 80 9.60 3.84 -33.38
N ASN A 81 8.36 3.97 -33.85
CA ASN A 81 7.28 4.54 -33.03
C ASN A 81 7.02 3.71 -31.78
N LYS A 82 6.93 2.39 -31.92
CA LYS A 82 6.73 1.48 -30.80
C LYS A 82 7.87 1.61 -29.78
N ARG A 83 9.12 1.72 -30.23
CA ARG A 83 10.29 1.91 -29.37
C ARG A 83 10.24 3.24 -28.62
N ILE A 84 9.92 4.34 -29.31
CA ILE A 84 9.81 5.67 -28.68
C ILE A 84 8.68 5.67 -27.64
N ASP A 85 7.51 5.13 -27.98
CA ASP A 85 6.37 5.09 -27.06
C ASP A 85 6.68 4.22 -25.83
N HIS A 86 7.36 3.10 -26.03
CA HIS A 86 7.81 2.24 -24.94
C HIS A 86 8.82 2.95 -24.02
N GLU A 87 9.88 3.54 -24.57
CA GLU A 87 10.89 4.26 -23.77
C GLU A 87 10.29 5.47 -23.05
N LEU A 88 9.42 6.22 -23.71
CA LEU A 88 8.75 7.37 -23.10
C LEU A 88 7.88 6.91 -21.91
N HIS A 89 7.10 5.84 -22.09
CA HIS A 89 6.30 5.28 -21.01
C HIS A 89 7.16 4.76 -19.84
N ARG A 90 8.27 4.05 -20.16
CA ARG A 90 9.21 3.54 -19.16
C ARG A 90 9.84 4.68 -18.35
N LEU A 91 10.35 5.72 -19.02
CA LEU A 91 10.98 6.87 -18.36
C LEU A 91 9.99 7.69 -17.53
N GLN A 92 8.76 7.89 -18.01
CA GLN A 92 7.70 8.54 -17.23
C GLN A 92 7.35 7.75 -15.96
N THR A 93 7.26 6.42 -16.09
CA THR A 93 7.00 5.52 -14.96
C THR A 93 8.15 5.52 -13.96
N LEU A 94 9.39 5.45 -14.46
CA LEU A 94 10.61 5.55 -13.65
C LEU A 94 10.65 6.87 -12.86
N LEU A 95 10.40 8.00 -13.53
CA LEU A 95 10.37 9.31 -12.90
C LEU A 95 9.31 9.40 -11.80
N LYS A 96 8.10 8.90 -12.07
CA LYS A 96 7.01 8.85 -11.07
C LYS A 96 7.45 8.09 -9.82
N TYR A 97 8.06 6.92 -9.98
CA TYR A 97 8.54 6.12 -8.85
C TYR A 97 9.73 6.77 -8.13
N LEU A 98 10.65 7.43 -8.84
CA LEU A 98 11.77 8.14 -8.22
C LEU A 98 11.28 9.28 -7.30
N LEU A 99 10.34 10.10 -7.79
CA LEU A 99 9.76 11.20 -7.02
C LEU A 99 9.04 10.69 -5.76
N SER A 100 8.26 9.61 -5.89
CA SER A 100 7.58 9.01 -4.73
C SER A 100 8.58 8.41 -3.75
N TYR A 101 9.56 7.65 -4.25
CA TYR A 101 10.58 7.02 -3.42
C TYR A 101 11.38 8.06 -2.63
N ASN A 102 11.87 9.11 -3.28
CA ASN A 102 12.67 10.13 -2.61
C ASN A 102 11.86 10.85 -1.52
N ARG A 103 10.64 11.29 -1.84
CA ARG A 103 9.75 11.91 -0.84
C ARG A 103 9.47 10.99 0.36
N ASP A 104 9.07 9.76 0.09
CA ASP A 104 8.60 8.83 1.12
C ASP A 104 9.80 8.28 1.94
N SER A 105 10.95 8.04 1.30
CA SER A 105 12.19 7.60 1.98
C SER A 105 12.84 8.69 2.81
N ASP A 106 12.79 9.95 2.39
CA ASP A 106 13.22 11.09 3.21
C ASP A 106 12.36 11.22 4.46
N GLN A 107 11.04 11.08 4.32
CA GLN A 107 10.12 11.10 5.45
C GLN A 107 10.41 9.94 6.43
N LEU A 108 10.60 8.73 5.91
CA LEU A 108 10.92 7.56 6.72
C LEU A 108 12.28 7.70 7.42
N THR A 109 13.29 8.25 6.74
CA THR A 109 14.64 8.46 7.29
C THR A 109 14.59 9.40 8.49
N LYS A 110 13.96 10.57 8.35
CA LYS A 110 13.80 11.54 9.43
C LYS A 110 13.09 10.93 10.64
N TRP A 111 12.05 10.13 10.38
CA TRP A 111 11.31 9.45 11.43
C TRP A 111 12.19 8.41 12.14
N LEU A 112 12.90 7.55 11.40
CA LEU A 112 13.78 6.53 11.99
C LEU A 112 14.90 7.13 12.83
N GLU A 113 15.47 8.27 12.42
CA GLU A 113 16.50 8.97 13.19
C GLU A 113 15.97 9.49 14.53
N SER A 114 14.80 10.15 14.52
CA SER A 114 14.11 10.60 15.74
C SER A 114 13.74 9.43 16.65
N SER A 115 13.14 8.38 16.07
CA SER A 115 12.70 7.19 16.79
C SER A 115 13.85 6.44 17.46
N GLN A 116 15.07 6.49 16.89
CA GLN A 116 16.22 5.83 17.49
C GLN A 116 16.61 6.46 18.84
N GLN A 117 16.49 7.79 18.95
CA GLN A 117 16.72 8.51 20.21
C GLN A 117 15.62 8.15 21.23
N THR A 118 14.36 8.12 20.79
CA THR A 118 13.22 7.71 21.61
C THR A 118 13.38 6.28 22.14
N LEU A 119 13.85 5.34 21.31
CA LEU A 119 14.10 3.96 21.73
C LEU A 119 15.20 3.88 22.81
N ASN A 120 16.29 4.63 22.64
CA ASN A 120 17.36 4.68 23.64
C ASN A 120 16.87 5.25 24.97
N TYR A 121 16.07 6.32 24.93
CA TYR A 121 15.41 6.87 26.11
C TYR A 121 14.55 5.82 26.81
N TRP A 122 13.70 5.09 26.07
CA TRP A 122 12.86 4.06 26.68
C TRP A 122 13.64 2.90 27.27
N LYS A 123 14.75 2.52 26.64
CA LYS A 123 15.67 1.51 27.18
C LYS A 123 16.22 1.95 28.53
N GLU A 124 16.63 3.21 28.68
CA GLU A 124 17.09 3.76 29.96
C GLU A 124 15.97 3.80 31.01
N GLN A 125 14.77 4.28 30.64
CA GLN A 125 13.63 4.35 31.56
C GLN A 125 13.20 2.95 32.04
N SER A 126 13.21 1.94 31.16
CA SER A 126 12.83 0.57 31.50
C SER A 126 13.74 -0.09 32.53
N LEU A 127 14.95 0.45 32.75
CA LEU A 127 15.92 -0.07 33.71
C LEU A 127 15.95 0.73 35.03
N ASN A 128 15.16 1.81 35.14
CA ASN A 128 15.18 2.68 36.31
C ASN A 128 14.20 2.20 37.40
N VAL A 129 14.66 1.31 38.26
CA VAL A 129 13.88 0.73 39.38
C VAL A 129 13.42 1.75 40.44
N SER A 130 14.06 2.93 40.49
CA SER A 130 13.78 3.96 41.50
C SER A 130 12.52 4.78 41.23
N GLN A 131 11.92 4.66 40.05
CA GLN A 131 10.73 5.42 39.65
C GLN A 131 9.52 5.10 40.53
N ASP A 132 8.70 6.11 40.81
CA ASP A 132 7.40 5.89 41.45
C ASP A 132 6.37 5.30 40.46
N LEU A 133 5.28 4.75 40.99
CA LEU A 133 4.26 4.08 40.19
C LEU A 133 3.61 5.00 39.15
N GLU A 134 3.37 6.27 39.47
CA GLU A 134 2.70 7.21 38.55
C GLU A 134 3.63 7.57 37.38
N THR A 135 4.92 7.76 37.65
CA THR A 135 5.94 7.93 36.61
C THR A 135 6.02 6.71 35.69
N ILE A 136 6.02 5.50 36.24
CA ILE A 136 6.04 4.25 35.45
C ILE A 136 4.79 4.15 34.55
N ARG A 137 3.61 4.45 35.10
CA ARG A 137 2.35 4.47 34.33
C ARG A 137 2.38 5.50 33.19
N SER A 138 2.91 6.69 33.47
CA SER A 138 3.08 7.73 32.44
C SER A 138 4.01 7.25 31.33
N ASN A 139 5.12 6.60 31.69
CA ASN A 139 6.08 6.04 30.73
C ASN A 139 5.44 4.93 29.89
N ILE A 140 4.70 4.01 30.49
CA ILE A 140 3.95 2.97 29.78
C ILE A 140 2.99 3.57 28.76
N ASN A 141 2.20 4.58 29.14
CA ASN A 141 1.27 5.21 28.20
C ASN A 141 2.00 5.90 27.04
N LYS A 142 3.07 6.63 27.31
CA LYS A 142 3.88 7.28 26.26
C LYS A 142 4.58 6.26 25.36
N PHE A 143 5.05 5.14 25.91
CA PHE A 143 5.61 4.05 25.13
C PHE A 143 4.55 3.39 24.26
N PHE A 144 3.34 3.18 24.78
CA PHE A 144 2.22 2.67 24.00
C PHE A 144 1.86 3.59 22.82
N GLU A 145 1.80 4.90 23.04
CA GLU A 145 1.61 5.87 21.94
C GLU A 145 2.75 5.81 20.90
N PHE A 146 3.99 5.59 21.32
CA PHE A 146 5.10 5.35 20.40
C PHE A 146 4.93 4.05 19.60
N THR A 147 4.38 2.98 20.19
CA THR A 147 4.09 1.73 19.46
C THR A 147 2.95 1.90 18.45
N LYS A 148 1.95 2.74 18.73
CA LYS A 148 0.92 3.11 17.74
C LYS A 148 1.53 3.88 16.58
N GLU A 149 2.39 4.86 16.86
CA GLU A 149 3.08 5.62 15.82
C GLU A 149 3.93 4.69 14.93
N LEU A 150 4.63 3.71 15.50
CA LEU A 150 5.37 2.70 14.73
C LEU A 150 4.45 1.88 13.82
N ASP A 151 3.28 1.47 14.30
CA ASP A 151 2.29 0.74 13.51
C ASP A 151 1.80 1.58 12.32
N ASP A 152 1.46 2.86 12.56
CA ASP A 152 1.05 3.80 11.51
C ASP A 152 2.14 3.96 10.43
N LYS A 153 3.42 4.04 10.85
CA LYS A 153 4.58 4.18 9.95
C LYS A 153 4.89 2.91 9.17
N SER A 154 4.34 1.76 9.55
CA SER A 154 4.55 0.49 8.82
C SER A 154 4.07 0.58 7.37
N SER A 155 3.01 1.35 7.11
CA SER A 155 2.47 1.62 5.78
C SER A 155 3.45 2.42 4.91
N LEU A 156 4.06 3.49 5.48
CA LEU A 156 5.09 4.29 4.83
C LEU A 156 6.33 3.44 4.52
N LYS A 157 6.78 2.62 5.47
CA LYS A 157 7.88 1.66 5.25
C LYS A 157 7.57 0.73 4.08
N THR A 158 6.37 0.15 4.04
CA THR A 158 5.94 -0.73 2.95
C THR A 158 5.92 -0.01 1.60
N ALA A 159 5.45 1.24 1.56
CA ALA A 159 5.46 2.05 0.35
C ALA A 159 6.89 2.34 -0.16
N VAL A 160 7.83 2.68 0.73
CA VAL A 160 9.24 2.91 0.39
C VAL A 160 9.88 1.65 -0.16
N ILE A 161 9.72 0.50 0.51
CA ILE A 161 10.29 -0.77 0.06
C ILE A 161 9.69 -1.21 -1.28
N SER A 162 8.35 -1.14 -1.41
CA SER A 162 7.65 -1.51 -2.64
C SER A 162 8.09 -0.64 -3.82
N THR A 163 8.10 0.69 -3.65
CA THR A 163 8.51 1.64 -4.70
C THR A 163 9.98 1.46 -5.05
N GLY A 164 10.86 1.26 -4.06
CA GLY A 164 12.26 0.95 -4.28
C GLY A 164 12.46 -0.33 -5.09
N ASN A 165 11.68 -1.38 -4.83
CA ASN A 165 11.73 -2.61 -5.61
C ASN A 165 11.24 -2.39 -7.06
N GLN A 166 10.20 -1.58 -7.28
CA GLN A 166 9.79 -1.19 -8.64
C GLN A 166 10.91 -0.45 -9.39
N LEU A 167 11.64 0.44 -8.70
CA LEU A 167 12.80 1.12 -9.26
C LEU A 167 13.93 0.16 -9.62
N LEU A 168 14.18 -0.87 -8.80
CA LEU A 168 15.17 -1.91 -9.10
C LEU A 168 14.83 -2.69 -10.38
N HIS A 169 13.55 -2.87 -10.68
CA HIS A 169 13.10 -3.53 -11.92
C HIS A 169 13.21 -2.63 -13.16
N LEU A 170 13.06 -1.31 -13.00
CA LEU A 170 13.05 -0.35 -14.10
C LEU A 170 14.42 0.23 -14.46
N LYS A 171 15.36 0.25 -13.50
CA LYS A 171 16.73 0.76 -13.71
C LYS A 171 17.60 -0.26 -14.44
N GLU A 172 18.20 0.17 -15.55
CA GLU A 172 19.06 -0.67 -16.40
C GLU A 172 20.53 -0.72 -15.92
N ALA A 173 20.96 0.22 -15.07
CA ALA A 173 22.32 0.28 -14.53
C ALA A 173 22.37 0.85 -13.09
N ASP A 174 23.47 0.55 -12.40
CA ASP A 174 23.81 0.86 -10.99
C ASP A 174 22.64 0.93 -9.99
N THR A 175 22.36 -0.22 -9.41
CA THR A 175 21.30 -0.43 -8.40
C THR A 175 21.86 -0.77 -7.02
N ALA A 176 23.18 -0.75 -6.83
CA ALA A 176 23.83 -1.19 -5.60
C ALA A 176 23.48 -0.28 -4.41
N THR A 177 23.52 1.03 -4.63
CA THR A 177 23.17 2.06 -3.63
C THR A 177 21.72 1.94 -3.18
N LEU A 178 20.79 1.78 -4.13
CA LEU A 178 19.38 1.59 -3.83
C LEU A 178 19.14 0.30 -3.03
N ARG A 179 19.75 -0.82 -3.43
CA ARG A 179 19.65 -2.08 -2.65
C ARG A 179 20.18 -1.91 -1.22
N ALA A 180 21.32 -1.25 -1.05
CA ALA A 180 21.90 -0.99 0.26
C ALA A 180 20.98 -0.11 1.14
N SER A 181 20.38 0.93 0.56
CA SER A 181 19.40 1.79 1.24
C SER A 181 18.17 1.00 1.71
N LEU A 182 17.59 0.18 0.83
CA LEU A 182 16.45 -0.68 1.17
C LEU A 182 16.78 -1.66 2.30
N ALA A 183 17.94 -2.32 2.22
CA ALA A 183 18.41 -3.22 3.26
C ALA A 183 18.61 -2.48 4.61
N GLN A 184 19.11 -1.24 4.58
CA GLN A 184 19.25 -0.43 5.79
C GLN A 184 17.90 -0.09 6.43
N PHE A 185 16.89 0.26 5.62
CA PHE A 185 15.53 0.50 6.12
C PHE A 185 14.95 -0.75 6.78
N GLU A 186 15.09 -1.91 6.15
CA GLU A 186 14.64 -3.18 6.72
C GLU A 186 15.36 -3.53 8.01
N GLN A 187 16.69 -3.37 8.04
CA GLN A 187 17.50 -3.65 9.22
C GLN A 187 17.12 -2.75 10.40
N LYS A 188 17.05 -1.43 10.19
CA LYS A 188 16.65 -0.47 11.24
C LYS A 188 15.24 -0.81 11.75
N TRP A 189 14.30 -1.06 10.84
CA TRP A 189 12.93 -1.44 11.21
C TRP A 189 12.89 -2.73 12.04
N ALA A 190 13.64 -3.76 11.63
CA ALA A 190 13.73 -5.03 12.35
C ALA A 190 14.31 -4.83 13.76
N MET A 191 15.31 -3.95 13.91
CA MET A 191 15.86 -3.60 15.22
C MET A 191 14.82 -2.99 16.17
N PHE A 192 13.91 -2.13 15.67
CA PHE A 192 12.80 -1.60 16.47
C PHE A 192 11.86 -2.73 16.93
N ILE A 193 11.35 -3.51 15.98
CA ILE A 193 10.37 -4.56 16.27
C ILE A 193 10.94 -5.63 17.22
N THR A 194 12.26 -5.86 17.17
CA THR A 194 12.92 -6.83 18.06
C THR A 194 13.15 -6.29 19.48
N GLN A 195 13.47 -5.00 19.62
CA GLN A 195 13.81 -4.42 20.94
C GLN A 195 12.60 -3.96 21.75
N LEU A 196 11.51 -3.58 21.09
CA LEU A 196 10.33 -3.04 21.78
C LEU A 196 9.69 -4.01 22.78
N PRO A 197 9.53 -5.31 22.47
CA PRO A 197 8.96 -6.27 23.43
C PRO A 197 9.74 -6.34 24.74
N ASP A 198 11.07 -6.38 24.70
CA ASP A 198 11.92 -6.45 25.89
C ASP A 198 11.80 -5.18 26.76
N ILE A 199 11.66 -4.01 26.13
CA ILE A 199 11.51 -2.73 26.83
C ILE A 199 10.11 -2.66 27.47
N GLN A 200 9.08 -3.07 26.74
CA GLN A 200 7.71 -3.15 27.22
C GLN A 200 7.60 -4.07 28.44
N GLU A 201 8.17 -5.28 28.35
CA GLU A 201 8.20 -6.25 29.45
C GLU A 201 8.81 -5.62 30.71
N LYS A 202 9.98 -4.99 30.60
CA LYS A 202 10.66 -4.36 31.74
C LYS A 202 9.83 -3.23 32.37
N LEU A 203 9.20 -2.39 31.56
CA LEU A 203 8.30 -1.34 32.07
C LEU A 203 7.11 -1.94 32.84
N HIS A 204 6.53 -3.03 32.35
CA HIS A 204 5.46 -3.74 33.07
C HIS A 204 5.95 -4.42 34.35
N GLN A 205 7.14 -5.02 34.35
CA GLN A 205 7.75 -5.58 35.56
C GLN A 205 7.89 -4.51 36.64
N LEU A 206 8.43 -3.32 36.30
CA LEU A 206 8.52 -2.19 37.23
C LEU A 206 7.15 -1.77 37.79
N GLN A 207 6.11 -1.78 36.95
CA GLN A 207 4.74 -1.47 37.38
C GLN A 207 4.22 -2.52 38.38
N MET A 208 4.40 -3.80 38.08
CA MET A 208 3.88 -4.92 38.87
C MET A 208 4.56 -5.05 40.23
N GLU A 209 5.83 -4.70 40.35
CA GLU A 209 6.54 -4.63 41.63
C GLU A 209 5.88 -3.66 42.62
N LYS A 210 5.16 -2.65 42.11
CA LYS A 210 4.59 -1.56 42.92
C LYS A 210 3.06 -1.54 42.92
N LEU A 211 2.41 -2.29 42.03
CA LEU A 211 0.95 -2.30 41.86
C LEU A 211 0.32 -3.49 42.60
N PRO A 212 -0.54 -3.25 43.61
CA PRO A 212 -1.28 -4.33 44.26
C PRO A 212 -2.21 -5.04 43.29
N SER A 213 -2.23 -6.38 43.31
CA SER A 213 -3.04 -7.21 42.41
C SER A 213 -4.54 -6.91 42.47
N ARG A 214 -5.10 -6.65 43.67
CA ARG A 214 -6.50 -6.23 43.82
C ARG A 214 -6.80 -4.92 43.09
N LYS A 215 -5.91 -3.94 43.20
CA LYS A 215 -6.05 -2.66 42.50
C LYS A 215 -5.95 -2.85 40.99
N ALA A 216 -5.02 -3.69 40.53
CA ALA A 216 -4.89 -4.04 39.13
C ALA A 216 -6.18 -4.66 38.55
N ILE A 217 -6.81 -5.60 39.27
CA ILE A 217 -8.09 -6.20 38.85
C ILE A 217 -9.19 -5.13 38.70
N THR A 218 -9.35 -4.25 39.69
CA THR A 218 -10.37 -3.18 39.65
C THR A 218 -10.14 -2.22 38.48
N GLU A 219 -8.90 -1.79 38.26
CA GLU A 219 -8.55 -0.92 37.13
C GLU A 219 -8.81 -1.60 35.79
N MET A 220 -8.53 -2.90 35.70
CA MET A 220 -8.75 -3.67 34.48
C MET A 220 -10.23 -3.79 34.12
N ILE A 221 -11.08 -4.10 35.10
CA ILE A 221 -12.54 -4.12 34.93
C ILE A 221 -13.05 -2.74 34.51
N SER A 222 -12.55 -1.68 35.16
CA SER A 222 -12.94 -0.30 34.81
C SER A 222 -12.57 0.06 33.36
N TRP A 223 -11.38 -0.34 32.90
CA TRP A 223 -10.95 -0.13 31.52
C TRP A 223 -11.83 -0.93 30.54
N MET A 224 -12.10 -2.20 30.85
CA MET A 224 -12.96 -3.07 30.04
C MET A 224 -14.39 -2.53 29.89
N ASN A 225 -14.99 -2.02 30.98
CA ASN A 225 -16.29 -1.37 30.94
C ASN A 225 -16.30 -0.13 30.01
N ASN A 226 -15.21 0.65 30.03
CA ASN A 226 -15.06 1.79 29.14
C ASN A 226 -14.92 1.37 27.66
N VAL A 227 -14.19 0.29 27.36
CA VAL A 227 -14.11 -0.28 26.00
C VAL A 227 -15.48 -0.78 25.54
N GLU A 228 -16.21 -1.52 26.38
CA GLU A 228 -17.58 -1.99 26.08
C GLU A 228 -18.51 -0.79 25.81
N HIS A 229 -18.46 0.27 26.61
CA HIS A 229 -19.25 1.48 26.37
C HIS A 229 -18.91 2.16 25.05
N GLN A 230 -17.62 2.32 24.73
CA GLN A 230 -17.18 2.95 23.48
C GLN A 230 -17.53 2.14 22.24
N THR A 231 -17.41 0.81 22.31
CA THR A 231 -17.73 -0.09 21.19
C THR A 231 -19.23 -0.13 20.91
N VAL A 232 -20.09 -0.10 21.93
CA VAL A 232 -21.55 0.01 21.76
C VAL A 232 -21.94 1.31 21.08
N HIS A 233 -21.34 2.44 21.47
CA HIS A 233 -21.61 3.74 20.85
C HIS A 233 -21.25 3.74 19.36
N GLU A 234 -20.05 3.26 19.02
CA GLU A 234 -19.56 3.20 17.64
C GLU A 234 -20.41 2.27 16.76
N ASP A 235 -20.90 1.15 17.30
CA ASP A 235 -21.76 0.23 16.56
C ASP A 235 -23.17 0.77 16.33
N SER A 236 -23.61 1.74 17.14
CA SER A 236 -24.94 2.36 17.03
C SER A 236 -25.02 3.55 16.06
N GLU A 237 -23.91 4.26 15.84
CA GLU A 237 -23.91 5.54 15.11
C GLU A 237 -23.64 5.44 13.59
N HIS A 238 -23.17 4.30 13.06
CA HIS A 238 -22.69 4.25 11.68
C HIS A 238 -23.51 3.33 10.78
N SER A 239 -24.29 3.91 9.85
CA SER A 239 -24.49 3.26 8.55
C SER A 239 -23.16 3.36 7.80
N LEU A 240 -22.36 2.29 7.80
CA LEU A 240 -21.08 2.22 7.08
C LEU A 240 -21.30 2.41 5.58
N SER A 241 -21.23 3.65 5.11
CA SER A 241 -21.62 4.04 3.76
C SER A 241 -20.43 4.27 2.83
N SER A 242 -19.21 4.31 3.37
CA SER A 242 -17.99 4.59 2.62
C SER A 242 -16.78 3.81 3.13
N ALA A 243 -15.83 3.55 2.23
CA ALA A 243 -14.56 2.88 2.57
C ALA A 243 -13.78 3.62 3.68
N SER A 244 -13.82 4.95 3.70
CA SER A 244 -13.14 5.77 4.70
C SER A 244 -13.73 5.59 6.10
N GLN A 245 -15.07 5.54 6.22
CA GLN A 245 -15.75 5.28 7.49
C GLN A 245 -15.38 3.88 8.02
N VAL A 246 -15.40 2.86 7.15
CA VAL A 246 -14.99 1.50 7.53
C VAL A 246 -13.54 1.46 7.97
N LYS A 247 -12.62 2.15 7.28
CA LYS A 247 -11.21 2.24 7.66
C LYS A 247 -11.01 2.91 9.02
N ASN A 248 -11.69 4.03 9.28
CA ASN A 248 -11.58 4.74 10.55
C ASN A 248 -12.09 3.88 11.71
N LEU A 249 -13.23 3.21 11.53
CA LEU A 249 -13.78 2.30 12.53
C LEU A 249 -12.84 1.11 12.76
N LEU A 250 -12.33 0.50 11.69
CA LEU A 250 -11.36 -0.59 11.77
C LEU A 250 -10.11 -0.17 12.54
N GLN A 251 -9.58 1.03 12.29
CA GLN A 251 -8.43 1.57 13.00
C GLN A 251 -8.71 1.67 14.50
N LYS A 252 -9.86 2.21 14.89
CA LYS A 252 -10.25 2.32 16.30
C LYS A 252 -10.32 0.95 16.99
N TYR A 253 -10.92 -0.05 16.34
CA TYR A 253 -10.98 -1.41 16.88
C TYR A 253 -9.58 -2.06 16.96
N LYS A 254 -8.71 -1.82 15.98
CA LYS A 254 -7.30 -2.27 16.02
C LYS A 254 -6.53 -1.62 17.17
N GLU A 255 -6.75 -0.34 17.45
CA GLU A 255 -6.15 0.35 18.60
C GLU A 255 -6.60 -0.25 19.93
N PHE A 256 -7.89 -0.56 20.11
CA PHE A 256 -8.37 -1.27 21.30
C PHE A 256 -7.71 -2.64 21.43
N ARG A 257 -7.55 -3.38 20.33
CA ARG A 257 -6.86 -4.67 20.34
C ARG A 257 -5.38 -4.51 20.69
N MET A 258 -4.68 -3.50 20.18
CA MET A 258 -3.30 -3.20 20.56
C MET A 258 -3.18 -2.85 22.05
N GLU A 259 -4.11 -2.06 22.59
CA GLU A 259 -4.12 -1.75 24.03
C GLU A 259 -4.35 -3.02 24.87
N MET A 260 -5.20 -3.92 24.37
CA MET A 260 -5.43 -5.24 24.96
C MET A 260 -4.14 -6.06 24.96
N ASP A 261 -3.45 -6.18 23.83
CA ASP A 261 -2.15 -6.87 23.76
C ASP A 261 -1.15 -6.28 24.77
N TYR A 262 -1.18 -4.96 24.95
CA TYR A 262 -0.32 -4.26 25.92
C TYR A 262 -0.67 -4.60 27.38
N LYS A 263 -1.96 -4.70 27.72
CA LYS A 263 -2.44 -5.00 29.08
C LYS A 263 -2.41 -6.51 29.42
N GLN A 264 -2.11 -7.39 28.47
CA GLN A 264 -2.00 -8.84 28.72
C GLN A 264 -1.05 -9.16 29.88
N TRP A 265 0.05 -8.40 30.00
CA TRP A 265 0.98 -8.49 31.14
C TRP A 265 0.25 -8.38 32.50
N ILE A 266 -0.65 -7.41 32.64
CA ILE A 266 -1.40 -7.19 33.89
C ILE A 266 -2.29 -8.40 34.19
N VAL A 267 -2.94 -8.97 33.17
CA VAL A 267 -3.76 -10.17 33.28
C VAL A 267 -2.94 -11.36 33.77
N ASP A 268 -1.75 -11.57 33.20
CA ASP A 268 -0.85 -12.66 33.59
C ASP A 268 -0.38 -12.49 35.05
N PHE A 269 -0.02 -11.27 35.46
CA PHE A 269 0.38 -10.93 36.81
C PHE A 269 -0.70 -11.21 37.87
N VAL A 270 -1.94 -10.77 37.63
CA VAL A 270 -3.03 -10.99 38.60
C VAL A 270 -3.43 -12.46 38.68
N ASN A 271 -3.31 -13.21 37.58
CA ASN A 271 -3.52 -14.65 37.57
C ASN A 271 -2.44 -15.40 38.36
N GLN A 272 -1.17 -15.01 38.22
CA GLN A 272 -0.08 -15.56 39.05
C GLN A 272 -0.25 -15.22 40.54
N SER A 273 -0.82 -14.07 40.87
CA SER A 273 -1.07 -13.65 42.26
C SER A 273 -2.01 -14.60 43.01
N LEU A 274 -3.02 -15.18 42.33
CA LEU A 274 -3.92 -16.17 42.95
C LEU A 274 -3.15 -17.43 43.40
N LEU A 275 -2.21 -17.89 42.58
CA LEU A 275 -1.40 -19.08 42.87
C LEU A 275 -0.55 -18.86 44.13
N GLN A 276 0.01 -17.66 44.30
CA GLN A 276 0.79 -17.30 45.49
C GLN A 276 -0.06 -17.16 46.76
N LEU A 277 -1.32 -16.72 46.63
CA LEU A 277 -2.26 -16.64 47.76
C LEU A 277 -2.72 -18.02 48.24
N SER A 278 -2.70 -19.03 47.37
CA SER A 278 -3.14 -20.39 47.70
C SER A 278 -2.21 -21.12 48.68
N THR A 279 -0.94 -20.71 48.80
CA THR A 279 0.07 -21.38 49.65
C THR A 279 0.10 -20.92 51.11
N CYS A 280 -0.61 -19.85 51.48
CA CYS A 280 -0.76 -19.39 52.87
C CYS A 280 -2.04 -19.96 53.48
N ASP A 281 -1.94 -21.12 54.14
CA ASP A 281 -3.13 -21.81 54.67
C ASP A 281 -3.42 -21.40 56.13
N VAL A 282 -4.22 -20.33 56.28
CA VAL A 282 -4.80 -19.90 57.55
C VAL A 282 -6.29 -19.70 57.36
N GLU A 283 -7.12 -20.42 58.13
CA GLU A 283 -8.60 -20.38 58.09
C GLU A 283 -9.15 -18.93 58.10
N SER A 284 -8.48 -18.03 58.83
CA SER A 284 -8.85 -16.61 58.97
C SER A 284 -8.77 -15.80 57.68
N LYS A 285 -8.08 -16.29 56.63
CA LYS A 285 -7.95 -15.61 55.32
C LYS A 285 -8.80 -16.25 54.22
N ARG A 286 -9.64 -17.24 54.56
CA ARG A 286 -10.44 -17.99 53.58
C ARG A 286 -11.39 -17.10 52.79
N TYR A 287 -12.08 -16.18 53.47
CA TYR A 287 -13.02 -15.24 52.84
C TYR A 287 -12.31 -14.31 51.84
N GLU A 288 -11.17 -13.71 52.23
CA GLU A 288 -10.38 -12.85 51.36
C GLU A 288 -9.88 -13.59 50.10
N ARG A 289 -9.52 -14.87 50.21
CA ARG A 289 -9.11 -15.71 49.07
C ARG A 289 -10.28 -15.96 48.11
N THR A 290 -11.46 -16.30 48.63
CA THR A 290 -12.66 -16.52 47.80
C THR A 290 -13.06 -15.25 47.07
N GLU A 291 -13.13 -14.12 47.77
CA GLU A 291 -13.47 -12.83 47.18
C GLU A 291 -12.47 -12.43 46.08
N PHE A 292 -11.15 -12.63 46.30
CA PHE A 292 -10.14 -12.37 45.28
C PHE A 292 -10.33 -13.25 44.05
N ALA A 293 -10.60 -14.54 44.23
CA ALA A 293 -10.83 -15.48 43.14
C ALA A 293 -12.10 -15.14 42.33
N GLU A 294 -13.16 -14.66 42.99
CA GLU A 294 -14.39 -14.21 42.31
C GLU A 294 -14.12 -12.98 41.43
N HIS A 295 -13.43 -11.97 41.95
CA HIS A 295 -13.08 -10.76 41.19
C HIS A 295 -12.14 -11.07 40.01
N LEU A 296 -11.15 -11.93 40.24
CA LEU A 296 -10.24 -12.38 39.18
C LEU A 296 -10.99 -13.18 38.11
N GLY A 297 -11.91 -14.05 38.52
CA GLY A 297 -12.77 -14.81 37.63
C GLY A 297 -13.67 -13.92 36.77
N GLU A 298 -14.25 -12.86 37.35
CA GLU A 298 -15.03 -11.88 36.59
C GLU A 298 -14.17 -11.12 35.59
N MET A 299 -13.02 -10.60 36.02
CA MET A 299 -12.07 -9.91 35.14
C MET A 299 -11.66 -10.80 33.96
N ASN A 300 -11.29 -12.06 34.20
CA ASN A 300 -10.89 -12.99 33.14
C ASN A 300 -12.05 -13.30 32.17
N ARG A 301 -13.28 -13.46 32.66
CA ARG A 301 -14.45 -13.66 31.79
C ARG A 301 -14.72 -12.45 30.90
N GLN A 302 -14.66 -11.24 31.47
CA GLN A 302 -14.83 -10.00 30.72
C GLN A 302 -13.71 -9.81 29.68
N TRP A 303 -12.46 -10.12 30.05
CA TRP A 303 -11.31 -10.08 29.14
C TRP A 303 -11.53 -10.95 27.90
N GLN A 304 -11.89 -12.22 28.10
CA GLN A 304 -12.12 -13.14 26.98
C GLN A 304 -13.30 -12.70 26.09
N ARG A 305 -14.36 -12.17 26.70
CA ARG A 305 -15.53 -11.65 25.97
C ARG A 305 -15.17 -10.47 25.06
N ILE A 306 -14.48 -9.47 25.61
CA ILE A 306 -14.06 -8.28 24.87
C ILE A 306 -13.06 -8.67 23.78
N HIS A 307 -12.08 -9.53 24.10
CA HIS A 307 -11.08 -9.98 23.13
C HIS A 307 -11.75 -10.68 21.93
N GLY A 308 -12.70 -11.59 22.20
CA GLY A 308 -13.46 -12.28 21.15
C GLY A 308 -14.33 -11.32 20.32
N SER A 309 -14.98 -10.36 20.97
CA SER A 309 -15.80 -9.34 20.31
C SER A 309 -14.98 -8.45 19.38
N LEU A 310 -13.86 -7.90 19.88
CA LEU A 310 -12.95 -7.05 19.11
C LEU A 310 -12.41 -7.80 17.89
N ASN A 311 -11.92 -9.04 18.06
CA ASN A 311 -11.38 -9.84 16.96
C ASN A 311 -12.43 -10.14 15.88
N THR A 312 -13.65 -10.51 16.30
CA THR A 312 -14.76 -10.77 15.37
C THR A 312 -15.11 -9.50 14.58
N LYS A 313 -15.16 -8.35 15.25
CA LYS A 313 -15.49 -7.07 14.61
C LYS A 313 -14.38 -6.61 13.66
N ILE A 314 -13.11 -6.73 14.04
CA ILE A 314 -11.96 -6.42 13.19
C ILE A 314 -12.03 -7.25 11.91
N GLN A 315 -12.20 -8.57 12.03
CA GLN A 315 -12.30 -9.46 10.89
C GLN A 315 -13.47 -9.10 9.96
N HIS A 316 -14.63 -8.77 10.53
CA HIS A 316 -15.79 -8.34 9.74
C HIS A 316 -15.52 -7.03 8.98
N LEU A 317 -14.91 -6.04 9.63
CA LEU A 317 -14.57 -4.75 9.02
C LEU A 317 -13.50 -4.89 7.93
N GLU A 318 -12.53 -5.78 8.11
CA GLU A 318 -11.52 -6.11 7.08
C GLU A 318 -12.17 -6.74 5.84
N GLN A 319 -13.08 -7.70 6.02
CA GLN A 319 -13.85 -8.31 4.92
C GLN A 319 -14.73 -7.31 4.21
N LEU A 320 -15.41 -6.44 4.96
CA LEU A 320 -16.24 -5.38 4.39
C LEU A 320 -15.39 -4.41 3.56
N LEU A 321 -14.22 -4.02 4.08
CA LEU A 321 -13.31 -3.13 3.37
C LEU A 321 -12.78 -3.77 2.08
N GLU A 322 -12.40 -5.04 2.12
CA GLU A 322 -11.99 -5.81 0.95
C GLU A 322 -13.10 -5.81 -0.11
N SER A 323 -14.34 -6.14 0.27
CA SER A 323 -15.50 -6.12 -0.64
C SER A 323 -15.75 -4.73 -1.25
N ILE A 324 -15.61 -3.66 -0.47
CA ILE A 324 -15.78 -2.29 -0.98
C ILE A 324 -14.69 -2.00 -2.03
N THR A 325 -13.42 -2.28 -1.71
CA THR A 325 -12.31 -2.03 -2.64
C THR A 325 -12.40 -2.86 -3.92
N GLU A 326 -12.88 -4.11 -3.83
CA GLU A 326 -13.11 -4.94 -5.00
C GLU A 326 -14.22 -4.35 -5.90
N ASN A 327 -15.32 -3.88 -5.29
CA ASN A 327 -16.40 -3.22 -6.02
C ASN A 327 -15.95 -1.89 -6.66
N GLU A 328 -15.19 -1.07 -5.94
CA GLU A 328 -14.58 0.16 -6.48
C GLU A 328 -13.70 -0.14 -7.69
N ASN A 329 -12.87 -1.19 -7.62
CA ASN A 329 -12.03 -1.63 -8.74
C ASN A 329 -12.87 -2.08 -9.95
N LYS A 330 -13.94 -2.86 -9.74
CA LYS A 330 -14.86 -3.27 -10.81
C LYS A 330 -15.53 -2.06 -11.48
N ILE A 331 -16.00 -1.10 -10.68
CA ILE A 331 -16.59 0.14 -11.17
C ILE A 331 -15.57 0.92 -12.01
N GLN A 332 -14.32 1.05 -11.53
CA GLN A 332 -13.27 1.77 -12.27
C GLN A 332 -12.95 1.10 -13.60
N ILE A 333 -12.87 -0.23 -13.65
CA ILE A 333 -12.64 -0.99 -14.89
C ILE A 333 -13.76 -0.71 -15.90
N LEU A 334 -15.02 -0.71 -15.44
CA LEU A 334 -16.18 -0.44 -16.29
C LEU A 334 -16.21 1.01 -16.78
N ASN A 335 -15.88 1.97 -15.92
CA ASN A 335 -15.77 3.38 -16.31
C ASN A 335 -14.71 3.57 -17.39
N ASN A 336 -13.50 3.04 -17.19
CA ASN A 336 -12.43 3.11 -18.19
C ASN A 336 -12.85 2.48 -19.54
N TRP A 337 -13.55 1.34 -19.48
CA TRP A 337 -14.06 0.69 -20.68
C TRP A 337 -15.12 1.53 -21.39
N MET A 338 -16.04 2.15 -20.64
CA MET A 338 -17.09 3.01 -21.15
C MET A 338 -16.52 4.27 -21.81
N GLU A 339 -15.57 4.94 -21.13
CA GLU A 339 -14.82 6.07 -21.69
C GLU A 339 -14.12 5.69 -22.99
N ALA A 340 -13.47 4.52 -23.04
CA ALA A 340 -12.85 4.02 -24.26
C ALA A 340 -13.87 3.76 -25.39
N GLN A 341 -15.09 3.32 -25.08
CA GLN A 341 -16.14 3.18 -26.10
C GLN A 341 -16.65 4.54 -26.58
N GLU A 342 -16.82 5.50 -25.67
CA GLU A 342 -17.27 6.84 -26.00
C GLU A 342 -16.29 7.57 -26.92
N GLU A 343 -14.99 7.53 -26.60
CA GLU A 343 -13.94 8.11 -27.44
C GLU A 343 -13.90 7.46 -28.83
N ARG A 344 -14.05 6.13 -28.90
CA ARG A 344 -14.15 5.45 -30.19
C ARG A 344 -15.35 5.93 -31.01
N LEU A 345 -16.51 6.11 -30.37
CA LEU A 345 -17.71 6.61 -31.04
C LEU A 345 -17.49 8.05 -31.56
N LYS A 346 -16.83 8.92 -30.80
CA LYS A 346 -16.44 10.27 -31.24
C LYS A 346 -15.54 10.22 -32.48
N THR A 347 -14.55 9.33 -32.51
CA THR A 347 -13.66 9.19 -33.69
C THR A 347 -14.37 8.64 -34.94
N MET A 348 -15.50 7.94 -34.79
CA MET A 348 -16.28 7.42 -35.91
C MET A 348 -17.24 8.45 -36.53
N GLN A 349 -17.53 9.57 -35.85
CA GLN A 349 -18.52 10.55 -36.30
C GLN A 349 -18.07 11.47 -37.46
N LYS A 350 -16.90 11.23 -38.09
CA LYS A 350 -16.50 11.94 -39.32
C LYS A 350 -15.85 11.01 -40.35
N PRO A 351 -16.62 10.44 -41.29
CA PRO A 351 -16.04 9.83 -42.49
C PRO A 351 -15.67 10.95 -43.46
N GLU A 352 -14.38 11.24 -43.62
CA GLU A 352 -13.88 12.21 -44.61
C GLU A 352 -13.89 11.63 -46.05
N SER A 353 -14.11 10.32 -46.23
CA SER A 353 -14.20 9.68 -47.56
C SER A 353 -14.99 8.36 -47.56
N VAL A 354 -15.39 7.93 -48.77
CA VAL A 354 -16.10 6.66 -49.02
C VAL A 354 -15.28 5.42 -48.62
N ILE A 355 -13.95 5.49 -48.70
CA ILE A 355 -13.05 4.40 -48.27
C ILE A 355 -13.04 4.27 -46.73
N SER A 356 -13.17 5.40 -46.01
CA SER A 356 -13.32 5.42 -44.56
C SER A 356 -14.60 4.68 -44.12
N VAL A 357 -15.69 4.85 -44.88
CA VAL A 357 -16.97 4.18 -44.61
C VAL A 357 -16.85 2.66 -44.76
N GLN A 358 -16.17 2.19 -45.82
CA GLN A 358 -16.01 0.77 -46.09
C GLN A 358 -15.08 0.07 -45.08
N LYS A 359 -14.03 0.77 -44.62
CA LYS A 359 -13.15 0.30 -43.54
C LYS A 359 -13.88 0.25 -42.19
N MET A 360 -14.69 1.27 -41.87
CA MET A 360 -15.53 1.27 -40.65
C MET A 360 -16.56 0.13 -40.66
N LEU A 361 -17.13 -0.20 -41.82
CA LEU A 361 -18.06 -1.31 -41.96
C LEU A 361 -17.40 -2.67 -41.66
N LEU A 362 -16.19 -2.89 -42.21
CA LEU A 362 -15.40 -4.09 -41.98
C LEU A 362 -14.99 -4.20 -40.50
N ASP A 363 -14.57 -3.08 -39.91
CA ASP A 363 -14.23 -2.97 -38.49
C ASP A 363 -15.42 -3.33 -37.59
N CYS A 364 -16.62 -2.86 -37.90
CA CYS A 364 -17.85 -3.23 -37.19
C CYS A 364 -18.20 -4.72 -37.33
N GLN A 365 -17.95 -5.33 -38.49
CA GLN A 365 -18.20 -6.77 -38.71
C GLN A 365 -17.25 -7.66 -37.91
N VAL A 366 -15.96 -7.33 -37.83
CA VAL A 366 -14.98 -8.06 -37.01
C VAL A 366 -15.31 -7.97 -35.52
N ARG A 367 -15.94 -6.87 -35.09
CA ARG A 367 -16.16 -6.54 -33.67
C ARG A 367 -17.41 -7.12 -33.02
N LYS A 368 -18.33 -7.72 -33.78
CA LYS A 368 -19.44 -8.52 -33.18
C LYS A 368 -18.93 -9.65 -32.26
N HIS A 369 -17.64 -9.95 -32.29
CA HIS A 369 -16.98 -11.02 -31.55
C HIS A 369 -16.01 -10.56 -30.45
N LEU A 370 -15.89 -9.25 -30.13
CA LEU A 370 -15.05 -8.86 -28.99
C LEU A 370 -15.76 -9.18 -27.66
N PRO A 371 -15.09 -9.89 -26.72
CA PRO A 371 -15.68 -10.20 -25.42
C PRO A 371 -15.89 -8.92 -24.60
N LEU A 372 -17.01 -8.85 -23.89
CA LEU A 372 -17.23 -7.87 -22.83
C LEU A 372 -16.13 -8.02 -21.76
N PRO A 373 -15.74 -6.92 -21.07
CA PRO A 373 -14.85 -7.05 -19.92
C PRO A 373 -15.46 -8.06 -18.94
N ASN A 374 -14.69 -9.10 -18.62
CA ASN A 374 -15.14 -10.22 -17.79
C ASN A 374 -15.22 -9.75 -16.32
N VAL A 375 -16.31 -9.07 -15.97
CA VAL A 375 -16.61 -8.65 -14.60
C VAL A 375 -17.59 -9.67 -14.02
N SER A 376 -17.10 -10.63 -13.23
CA SER A 376 -17.98 -11.59 -12.56
C SER A 376 -18.69 -10.91 -11.37
N TRP A 377 -20.01 -10.82 -11.45
CA TRP A 377 -20.88 -10.24 -10.42
C TRP A 377 -21.37 -11.27 -9.38
N CYS A 378 -20.75 -12.45 -9.30
CA CYS A 378 -21.21 -13.58 -8.48
C CYS A 378 -21.20 -13.36 -6.94
N GLY A 379 -20.98 -12.14 -6.46
CA GLY A 379 -20.98 -11.79 -5.03
C GLY A 379 -21.97 -10.68 -4.63
N TRP A 380 -22.78 -10.15 -5.56
CA TRP A 380 -23.81 -9.14 -5.23
C TRP A 380 -25.04 -9.82 -4.60
N SER A 381 -24.87 -10.33 -3.38
CA SER A 381 -26.00 -10.61 -2.51
C SER A 381 -26.41 -9.27 -1.88
N ALA A 382 -27.58 -8.76 -2.27
CA ALA A 382 -28.18 -7.63 -1.55
C ALA A 382 -28.25 -7.96 -0.06
N PRO A 383 -27.98 -7.00 0.86
CA PRO A 383 -28.17 -7.25 2.27
C PRO A 383 -29.67 -7.47 2.53
N THR A 384 -30.07 -8.73 2.65
CA THR A 384 -31.36 -9.11 3.21
C THR A 384 -31.32 -8.87 4.70
N HIS A 385 -31.66 -7.67 5.15
CA HIS A 385 -32.35 -7.44 6.42
C HIS A 385 -32.94 -6.03 6.48
N ALA A 386 -34.25 -5.94 6.22
CA ALA A 386 -35.10 -4.96 6.87
C ALA A 386 -35.72 -5.66 8.10
N PRO A 387 -35.50 -5.19 9.35
CA PRO A 387 -36.32 -5.62 10.46
C PRO A 387 -37.70 -4.92 10.37
N ARG A 388 -38.73 -5.65 10.79
CA ARG A 388 -40.11 -5.16 10.91
C ARG A 388 -40.26 -4.08 11.96
#